data_AF-A0A969C705-F1
#
_entry.id   AF-A0A969C705-F1
#
_cell.length_a   1.000
_cell.length_b   1.000
_cell.length_c   1.000
_cell.angle_alpha   90.00
_cell.angle_beta   90.00
_cell.angle_gamma   90.00
#
_symmetry.space_group_name_H-M   'P 1'
#
loop_
_entity.id
_entity.type
_entity.pdbx_description
1 polymer ?
#
loop_
_entity_poly.entity_id
_entity_poly.type
_entity_poly.pdbx_seq_one_letter_code
_entity_poly.pdbx_strand_id
1 'polypeptide(L)'
;MAQAIRDLAKMQEGDVQALLASLRLLEKLHREIEDGLFRQALPSNRQALYALLRDMENEGGWPYIPRLRLKQIMHWIEELEDHDEDPLET
;
A
#
# COMPACT_ATOMS: atom_id res chain seq x y z
N MET A 1 10.11 9.86 -14.00
CA MET A 1 10.41 8.59 -13.29
C MET A 1 9.88 7.37 -14.04
N ALA A 2 8.60 7.32 -14.41
CA ALA A 2 8.05 6.21 -15.20
C ALA A 2 8.82 5.92 -16.50
N GLN A 3 9.34 6.95 -17.19
CA GLN A 3 10.11 6.77 -18.42
C GLN A 3 11.43 6.03 -18.19
N ALA A 4 12.17 6.31 -17.12
CA ALA A 4 13.43 5.62 -16.83
C ALA A 4 13.23 4.12 -16.55
N ILE A 5 12.12 3.74 -15.92
CA ILE A 5 11.76 2.34 -15.69
C ILE A 5 11.41 1.66 -17.03
N ARG A 6 10.68 2.35 -17.91
CA ARG A 6 10.36 1.85 -19.25
C ARG A 6 11.62 1.68 -20.10
N ASP A 7 12.54 2.62 -20.04
CA ASP A 7 13.80 2.56 -20.77
C ASP A 7 14.67 1.39 -20.29
N LEU A 8 14.74 1.17 -18.97
CA LEU A 8 15.41 -0.01 -18.39
C LEU A 8 14.78 -1.32 -18.86
N ALA A 9 13.45 -1.43 -18.82
CA ALA A 9 12.74 -2.62 -19.30
C ALA A 9 12.96 -2.86 -20.80
N LYS A 10 13.00 -1.79 -21.60
CA LYS A 10 13.26 -1.86 -23.04
C LYS A 10 14.69 -2.28 -23.35
N MET A 11 15.68 -1.86 -22.56
CA MET A 11 17.07 -2.32 -22.69
C MET A 11 17.23 -3.82 -22.40
N GLN A 12 16.30 -4.41 -21.66
CA GLN A 12 16.28 -5.83 -21.27
C GLN A 12 15.30 -6.65 -22.11
N GLU A 13 14.79 -6.11 -23.22
CA GLU A 13 13.83 -6.79 -24.09
C GLU A 13 14.39 -8.11 -24.62
N GLY A 14 13.60 -9.18 -24.50
CA GLY A 14 14.00 -10.55 -24.86
C GLY A 14 14.77 -11.31 -23.77
N ASP A 15 15.22 -10.64 -22.70
CA ASP A 15 15.86 -11.28 -21.55
C ASP A 15 14.90 -11.39 -20.36
N VAL A 16 14.21 -12.53 -20.29
CA VAL A 16 13.22 -12.82 -19.24
C VAL A 16 13.83 -12.80 -17.82
N GLN A 17 15.11 -13.18 -17.67
CA GLN A 17 15.75 -13.19 -16.36
C GLN A 17 16.08 -11.78 -15.90
N ALA A 18 16.59 -10.92 -16.79
CA ALA A 18 16.85 -9.52 -16.50
C ALA A 18 15.55 -8.76 -16.18
N LEU A 19 14.48 -9.00 -16.96
CA LEU A 19 13.16 -8.43 -16.69
C LEU A 19 12.62 -8.86 -15.31
N LEU A 20 12.73 -10.15 -14.97
CA LEU A 20 12.31 -10.65 -13.66
C LEU A 20 13.12 -10.06 -12.51
N ALA A 21 14.43 -9.85 -12.69
CA ALA A 21 15.27 -9.19 -11.70
C ALA A 21 14.85 -7.73 -11.49
N SER A 22 14.53 -7.01 -12.56
CA SER A 22 14.01 -5.63 -12.49
C SER A 22 12.67 -5.56 -11.75
N LEU A 23 11.74 -6.50 -12.01
CA LEU A 23 10.46 -6.58 -11.30
C LEU A 23 10.66 -6.84 -9.78
N ARG A 24 11.56 -7.77 -9.43
CA ARG A 24 11.88 -8.05 -8.02
C ARG A 24 12.51 -6.86 -7.30
N LEU A 25 13.37 -6.10 -8.01
CA LEU A 25 13.97 -4.90 -7.46
C LEU A 25 12.93 -3.80 -7.22
N LEU A 26 12.02 -3.59 -8.18
CA LEU A 26 10.92 -2.64 -8.03
C LEU A 26 10.06 -2.98 -6.82
N GLU A 27 9.69 -4.26 -6.65
CA GLU A 27 8.95 -4.75 -5.48
C GLU A 27 9.73 -4.52 -4.17
N LYS A 28 11.04 -4.74 -4.15
CA LYS A 28 11.87 -4.49 -2.96
C LYS A 28 11.90 -3.01 -2.59
N LEU A 29 12.17 -2.13 -3.55
CA LEU A 29 12.21 -0.69 -3.34
C LEU A 29 10.85 -0.16 -2.89
N HIS A 30 9.80 -0.71 -3.47
CA HIS A 30 8.43 -0.41 -3.10
C HIS A 30 8.14 -0.70 -1.63
N ARG A 31 8.47 -1.90 -1.14
CA ARG A 31 8.33 -2.28 0.27
C ARG A 31 9.19 -1.41 1.19
N GLU A 32 10.42 -1.11 0.80
CA GLU A 32 11.32 -0.24 1.55
C GLU A 32 10.73 1.17 1.74
N ILE A 33 10.11 1.71 0.69
CA ILE A 33 9.43 3.01 0.75
C ILE A 33 8.16 2.92 1.60
N GLU A 34 7.36 1.86 1.43
CA GLU A 34 6.11 1.63 2.19
C GLU A 34 6.39 1.56 3.70
N ASP A 35 7.32 0.68 4.11
CA ASP A 35 7.64 0.40 5.51
C ASP A 35 8.34 1.60 6.19
N GLY A 36 9.10 2.37 5.41
CA GLY A 36 9.88 3.50 5.91
C GLY A 36 9.18 4.85 5.69
N LEU A 37 9.54 5.49 4.57
CA LEU A 37 9.21 6.89 4.30
C LEU A 37 7.71 7.15 4.22
N PHE A 38 6.97 6.25 3.57
CA PHE A 38 5.53 6.41 3.41
C PHE A 38 4.81 6.27 4.76
N ARG A 39 5.15 5.25 5.56
CA ARG A 39 4.57 5.08 6.89
C ARG A 39 4.89 6.23 7.84
N GLN A 40 6.11 6.78 7.77
CA GLN A 40 6.50 7.97 8.54
C GLN A 40 5.78 9.25 8.08
N ALA A 41 5.40 9.33 6.80
CA ALA A 41 4.67 10.45 6.24
C ALA A 41 3.14 10.34 6.43
N LEU A 42 2.63 9.27 7.05
CA LEU A 42 1.20 9.11 7.28
C LEU A 42 0.64 10.24 8.15
N PRO A 43 -0.52 10.80 7.79
CA PRO A 43 -1.15 11.83 8.60
C PRO A 43 -1.52 11.29 9.98
N SER A 44 -1.19 12.05 11.03
CA SER A 44 -1.65 11.77 12.39
C SER A 44 -3.09 12.22 12.64
N ASN A 45 -3.62 13.12 11.80
CA ASN A 45 -5.01 13.55 11.83
C ASN A 45 -5.91 12.56 11.06
N ARG A 46 -6.94 12.04 11.73
CA ARG A 46 -7.92 11.10 11.14
C ARG A 46 -8.55 11.63 9.85
N GLN A 47 -8.93 12.90 9.78
CA GLN A 47 -9.57 13.46 8.57
C GLN A 47 -8.63 13.44 7.36
N ALA A 48 -7.36 13.79 7.57
CA ALA A 48 -6.35 13.75 6.52
C ALA A 48 -6.00 12.32 6.12
N LEU A 49 -6.02 11.39 7.07
CA LEU A 49 -5.86 9.96 6.80
C LEU A 49 -7.03 9.42 5.95
N TYR A 50 -8.28 9.77 6.27
CA TYR A 50 -9.45 9.37 5.48
C TYR A 50 -9.42 9.96 4.07
N ALA A 51 -9.00 11.22 3.91
CA ALA A 51 -8.83 11.82 2.59
C ALA A 51 -7.78 11.04 1.76
N LEU A 52 -6.63 10.74 2.37
CA LEU A 52 -5.56 9.96 1.75
C LEU A 52 -6.04 8.55 1.32
N LEU A 53 -6.78 7.86 2.20
CA LEU A 53 -7.32 6.53 1.91
C LEU A 53 -8.33 6.57 0.77
N ARG A 54 -9.22 7.58 0.74
CA ARG A 54 -10.22 7.73 -0.32
C ARG A 54 -9.57 8.05 -1.67
N ASP A 55 -8.51 8.86 -1.68
CA ASP A 55 -7.74 9.14 -2.90
C ASP A 55 -7.06 7.86 -3.41
N MET A 56 -6.50 7.04 -2.52
CA MET A 56 -5.91 5.74 -2.88
C MET A 56 -6.93 4.75 -3.48
N GLU A 57 -8.17 4.76 -2.97
CA GLU A 57 -9.27 3.94 -3.50
C GLU A 57 -9.71 4.40 -4.90
N ASN A 58 -9.83 5.72 -5.12
CA ASN A 58 -10.29 6.29 -6.39
C ASN A 58 -9.26 6.14 -7.52
N GLU A 59 -7.97 6.29 -7.21
CA GLU A 59 -6.88 6.18 -8.20
C GLU A 59 -6.41 4.73 -8.41
N GLY A 60 -6.93 3.77 -7.63
CA GLY A 60 -6.67 2.34 -7.78
C GLY A 60 -5.23 1.94 -7.43
N GLY A 61 -4.67 2.58 -6.40
CA GLY A 61 -3.22 2.65 -6.19
C GLY A 61 -2.72 2.06 -4.88
N TRP A 62 -3.23 0.91 -4.43
CA TRP A 62 -2.51 0.24 -3.34
C TRP A 62 -1.12 -0.18 -3.83
N PRO A 63 -0.07 0.04 -3.02
CA PRO A 63 1.23 -0.58 -3.17
C PRO A 63 1.20 -2.12 -3.29
N TYR A 64 0.87 -2.68 -4.46
CA TYR A 64 0.81 -4.13 -4.81
C TYR A 64 0.60 -5.11 -3.64
N ILE A 65 -0.32 -4.82 -2.71
CA ILE A 65 -0.75 -5.77 -1.70
C ILE A 65 -1.75 -6.71 -2.41
N PRO A 66 -1.51 -8.04 -2.42
CA PRO A 66 -2.51 -8.98 -2.90
C PRO A 66 -3.83 -8.68 -2.20
N ARG A 67 -4.89 -8.45 -2.97
CA ARG A 67 -6.19 -7.84 -2.59
C ARG A 67 -7.02 -8.59 -1.52
N LEU A 68 -6.38 -9.28 -0.57
CA LEU A 68 -7.02 -9.91 0.58
C LEU A 68 -6.99 -9.05 1.86
N ARG A 69 -6.06 -8.08 1.99
CA ARG A 69 -5.81 -7.46 3.31
C ARG A 69 -6.64 -6.23 3.67
N LEU A 70 -7.23 -5.52 2.71
CA LEU A 70 -8.04 -4.32 3.03
C LEU A 70 -9.35 -4.66 3.75
N LYS A 71 -10.07 -5.69 3.28
CA LYS A 71 -11.27 -6.18 3.98
C LYS A 71 -10.95 -6.73 5.38
N GLN A 72 -9.78 -7.34 5.55
CA GLN A 72 -9.33 -7.83 6.86
C GLN A 72 -8.97 -6.68 7.80
N ILE A 73 -8.36 -5.61 7.28
CA ILE A 73 -8.05 -4.41 8.06
C ILE A 73 -9.35 -3.68 8.45
N MET A 74 -10.31 -3.54 7.52
CA MET A 74 -11.62 -2.94 7.85
C MET A 74 -12.37 -3.76 8.90
N HIS A 75 -12.40 -5.08 8.75
CA HIS A 75 -13.00 -5.98 9.73
C HIS A 75 -12.33 -5.87 11.11
N TRP A 76 -11.00 -5.79 11.18
CA TRP A 76 -10.30 -5.57 12.45
C TRP A 76 -10.57 -4.19 13.05
N ILE A 77 -10.80 -3.16 12.25
CA ILE A 77 -11.18 -1.83 12.76
C ILE A 77 -12.61 -1.86 13.29
N GLU A 78 -13.54 -2.52 12.60
CA GLU A 78 -14.93 -2.73 13.05
C GLU A 78 -14.97 -3.58 14.34
N GLU A 79 -14.18 -4.66 14.43
CA GLU A 79 -14.06 -5.47 15.64
C GLU A 79 -13.48 -4.70 16.83
N LEU A 80 -12.55 -3.76 16.58
CA LEU A 80 -12.00 -2.89 17.62
C LEU A 80 -13.01 -1.83 18.08
N GLU A 81 -13.90 -1.36 17.20
CA GLU A 81 -14.99 -0.44 17.54
C GLU A 81 -16.12 -1.18 18.31
N ASP A 82 -16.42 -2.44 17.97
CA ASP A 82 -17.41 -3.28 18.67
C ASP A 82 -16.95 -3.73 20.07
N HIS A 83 -15.64 -3.78 20.34
CA HIS A 83 -15.07 -4.15 21.64
C HIS A 83 -14.91 -2.99 22.64
N ASP A 84 -15.14 -1.74 22.21
CA ASP A 84 -15.20 -0.57 23.10
C ASP A 84 -16.62 -0.36 23.69
N GLU A 85 -17.64 -1.10 23.23
CA GLU A 85 -18.96 -1.20 23.86
C GLU A 85 -19.05 -2.42 24.80
N ASP A 86 -18.31 -2.41 25.91
CA ASP A 86 -18.63 -3.31 27.02
C ASP A 86 -19.90 -2.75 27.73
N PRO A 87 -21.01 -3.50 27.81
CA PRO A 87 -22.16 -3.06 28.57
C PRO A 87 -21.81 -3.22 30.05
N LEU A 88 -21.84 -2.12 30.80
CA LEU A 88 -22.52 -1.96 32.10
C LEU A 88 -21.95 -0.73 32.86
N GLU A 89 -22.80 0.28 33.06
CA GLU A 89 -23.21 0.71 34.42
C GLU A 89 -24.20 1.90 34.33
N THR A 90 -25.51 1.60 34.31
CA THR A 90 -26.46 2.04 35.36
C THR A 90 -27.75 1.22 35.30
#